data_AF-A0A8B6D585-F1
#
_entry.id   AF-A0A8B6D585-F1
#
_cell.length_a   1.000
_cell.length_b   1.000
_cell.length_c   1.000
_cell.angle_alpha   90.00
_cell.angle_beta   90.00
_cell.angle_gamma   90.00
#
_symmetry.space_group_name_H-M   'P 1'
#
loop_
_entity.id
_entity.type
_entity.pdbx_description
1 polymer ?
#
loop_
_entity_poly.entity_id
_entity_poly.type
_entity_poly.pdbx_seq_one_letter_code
_entity_poly.pdbx_strand_id
1 'polypeptide(L)'
;MLGGSWRETESDINLEGVSPSVVEQLLLYLYGGVVDLMESCAVEEFIMTADMYGLEGIKTVVVSYLKRDYCHMFHKLCPGCEELLPEALTIAVAFRMDPLRDRCVDWINRNVLKTWRSKSLAKQPQEVLDVCYQKAVDEMNEETVFEILLNCENLNQNVQRLRWCEPLLCLITKLNDSAIEFISCNFVQVLNSSAFYKLDKGLGYKISLLKDIFEVVIKSLPINKACEAYHSLLLNCIQIKEHEEEGVWSQDFCNFITFLFQKCEDFLKLHVHQVINTPGWDLLSKATQSKLLEGGNFVVLKNPSPDPKKLAKCRSKYLNYLGTNRN
;
A
#
# COMPACT_ATOMS: atom_id res chain seq x y z
N MET A 1 -37.12 28.36 -19.38
CA MET A 1 -36.72 29.65 -19.99
C MET A 1 -37.84 30.23 -20.85
N LEU A 2 -38.31 29.54 -21.89
CA LEU A 2 -39.37 30.02 -22.81
C LEU A 2 -40.80 30.02 -22.25
N GLY A 3 -40.97 30.02 -20.92
CA GLY A 3 -42.27 29.86 -20.26
C GLY A 3 -43.07 31.15 -20.09
N GLY A 4 -42.64 32.30 -20.62
CA GLY A 4 -43.33 33.59 -20.49
C GLY A 4 -42.93 34.45 -19.29
N SER A 5 -42.19 33.89 -18.33
CA SER A 5 -41.80 34.61 -17.10
C SER A 5 -40.41 35.26 -17.17
N TRP A 6 -39.71 35.14 -18.30
CA TRP A 6 -38.31 35.54 -18.48
C TRP A 6 -38.17 36.48 -19.68
N ARG A 7 -37.23 37.44 -19.61
CA ARG A 7 -37.00 38.45 -20.66
C ARG A 7 -36.66 37.80 -22.00
N GLU A 8 -35.98 36.68 -21.93
CA GLU A 8 -35.57 35.80 -23.02
C GLU A 8 -36.74 35.15 -23.77
N THR A 9 -37.99 35.37 -23.33
CA THR A 9 -39.17 34.86 -24.04
C THR A 9 -39.47 35.67 -25.31
N GLU A 10 -39.13 36.96 -25.33
CA GLU A 10 -39.43 37.88 -26.44
C GLU A 10 -38.16 38.40 -27.15
N SER A 11 -36.99 37.88 -26.77
CA SER A 11 -35.70 38.31 -27.31
C SER A 11 -34.83 37.14 -27.73
N ASP A 12 -33.76 37.46 -28.47
CA ASP A 12 -32.72 36.48 -28.80
C ASP A 12 -32.07 35.91 -27.53
N ILE A 13 -31.68 34.64 -27.61
CA ILE A 13 -31.02 33.91 -26.54
C ILE A 13 -29.53 33.85 -26.86
N ASN A 14 -28.72 34.54 -26.07
CA ASN A 14 -27.27 34.49 -26.19
C ASN A 14 -26.70 33.42 -25.25
N LEU A 15 -26.08 32.39 -25.82
CA LEU A 15 -25.40 31.35 -25.05
C LEU A 15 -23.94 31.76 -24.85
N GLU A 16 -23.65 32.38 -23.71
CA GLU A 16 -22.28 32.76 -23.35
C GLU A 16 -21.50 31.57 -22.77
N GLY A 17 -20.23 31.44 -23.14
CA GLY A 17 -19.34 30.41 -22.58
C GLY A 17 -19.48 29.01 -23.18
N VAL A 18 -20.15 28.87 -24.33
CA VAL A 18 -20.26 27.60 -25.07
C VAL A 18 -19.71 27.76 -26.47
N SER A 19 -18.83 26.84 -26.88
CA SER A 19 -18.24 26.81 -28.21
C SER A 19 -19.25 26.39 -29.28
N PRO A 20 -19.12 26.90 -30.51
CA PRO A 20 -20.03 26.54 -31.60
C PRO A 20 -20.07 25.04 -31.91
N SER A 21 -18.96 24.32 -31.79
CA SER A 21 -18.89 22.88 -32.04
C SER A 21 -19.67 22.07 -30.99
N VAL A 22 -19.65 22.51 -29.73
CA VAL A 22 -20.44 21.91 -28.65
C VAL A 22 -21.93 22.18 -28.85
N VAL A 23 -22.32 23.40 -29.25
CA VAL A 23 -23.73 23.71 -29.58
C VAL A 23 -24.21 22.86 -30.75
N GLU A 24 -23.40 22.72 -31.80
CA GLU A 24 -23.73 21.85 -32.94
C GLU A 24 -23.91 20.39 -32.50
N GLN A 25 -22.99 19.84 -31.69
CA GLN A 25 -23.11 18.48 -31.16
C GLN A 25 -24.38 18.31 -30.31
N LEU A 26 -24.72 19.30 -29.48
CA LEU A 26 -25.92 19.30 -28.67
C LEU A 26 -27.19 19.29 -29.51
N LEU A 27 -27.25 20.10 -30.58
CA LEU A 27 -28.38 20.12 -31.50
C LEU A 27 -28.51 18.79 -32.26
N LEU A 28 -27.39 18.20 -32.71
CA LEU A 28 -27.37 16.87 -33.32
C LEU A 28 -27.87 15.78 -32.37
N TYR A 29 -27.51 15.87 -31.08
CA TYR A 29 -28.04 14.96 -30.06
C TYR A 29 -29.55 15.15 -29.84
N LEU A 30 -30.00 16.39 -29.63
CA LEU A 30 -31.39 16.69 -29.28
C LEU A 30 -32.38 16.39 -30.41
N TYR A 31 -32.03 16.75 -31.65
CA TYR A 31 -32.93 16.60 -32.80
C TYR A 31 -32.65 15.35 -33.63
N GLY A 32 -31.41 14.87 -33.65
CA GLY A 32 -31.00 13.73 -34.46
C GLY A 32 -30.76 12.45 -33.65
N GLY A 33 -30.70 12.51 -32.32
CA GLY A 33 -30.30 11.37 -31.49
C GLY A 33 -28.87 10.88 -31.78
N VAL A 34 -28.02 11.76 -32.32
CA VAL A 34 -26.64 11.40 -32.69
C VAL A 34 -25.80 11.25 -31.42
N VAL A 35 -25.27 10.04 -31.21
CA VAL A 35 -24.49 9.66 -30.03
C VAL A 35 -22.98 9.78 -30.29
N ASP A 36 -22.57 9.71 -31.55
CA ASP A 36 -21.17 9.85 -31.93
C ASP A 36 -20.73 11.32 -31.83
N LEU A 37 -19.62 11.56 -31.13
CA LEU A 37 -19.07 12.90 -30.94
C LEU A 37 -18.21 13.30 -32.15
N MET A 38 -18.39 14.54 -32.60
CA MET A 38 -17.52 15.15 -33.61
C MET A 38 -16.09 15.31 -33.07
N GLU A 39 -15.08 15.15 -33.93
CA GLU A 39 -13.67 15.34 -33.55
C GLU A 39 -13.36 16.76 -33.07
N SER A 40 -14.13 17.77 -33.54
CA SER A 40 -14.02 19.17 -33.14
C SER A 40 -14.72 19.49 -31.81
N CYS A 41 -15.42 18.52 -31.21
CA CYS A 41 -16.17 18.70 -29.98
C CYS A 41 -15.26 18.40 -28.78
N ALA A 42 -15.03 19.40 -27.94
CA ALA A 42 -14.33 19.21 -26.67
C ALA A 42 -15.24 18.46 -25.69
N VAL A 43 -14.84 17.26 -25.27
CA VAL A 43 -15.67 16.35 -24.46
C VAL A 43 -16.00 16.96 -23.10
N GLU A 44 -15.04 17.65 -22.47
CA GLU A 44 -15.22 18.31 -21.18
C GLU A 44 -16.26 19.43 -21.26
N GLU A 45 -16.14 20.30 -22.28
CA GLU A 45 -17.08 21.40 -22.50
C GLU A 45 -18.47 20.87 -22.85
N PHE A 46 -18.55 19.78 -23.62
CA PHE A 46 -19.81 19.12 -23.96
C PHE A 46 -20.54 18.59 -22.72
N ILE A 47 -19.85 17.91 -21.80
CA ILE A 47 -20.45 17.45 -20.54
C ILE A 47 -20.86 18.65 -19.67
N MET A 48 -19.99 19.66 -19.51
CA MET A 48 -20.30 20.86 -18.72
C MET A 48 -21.55 21.58 -19.23
N THR A 49 -21.66 21.71 -20.55
CA THR A 49 -22.79 22.36 -21.20
C THR A 49 -24.07 21.53 -21.06
N ALA A 50 -23.97 20.20 -21.16
CA ALA A 50 -25.08 19.30 -20.90
C ALA A 50 -25.60 19.42 -19.46
N ASP A 51 -24.69 19.45 -18.47
CA ASP A 51 -25.04 19.65 -17.06
C ASP A 51 -25.68 21.03 -16.84
N MET A 52 -25.15 22.08 -17.47
CA MET A 52 -25.69 23.45 -17.38
C MET A 52 -27.12 23.56 -17.91
N TYR A 53 -27.44 22.88 -19.01
CA TYR A 53 -28.78 22.87 -19.59
C TYR A 53 -29.70 21.76 -19.07
N GLY A 54 -29.24 20.94 -18.12
CA GLY A 54 -30.03 19.86 -17.53
C GLY A 54 -30.36 18.73 -18.51
N LEU A 55 -29.47 18.45 -19.46
CA LEU A 55 -29.66 17.43 -20.49
C LEU A 55 -29.26 16.05 -19.95
N GLU A 56 -30.24 15.38 -19.36
CA GLU A 56 -30.08 14.01 -18.86
C GLU A 56 -29.75 13.02 -20.00
N GLY A 57 -28.89 12.05 -19.72
CA GLY A 57 -28.50 11.00 -20.68
C GLY A 57 -27.21 11.27 -21.45
N ILE A 58 -26.83 12.54 -21.67
CA ILE A 58 -25.55 12.88 -22.33
C ILE A 58 -24.36 12.31 -21.56
N LYS A 59 -24.40 12.33 -20.23
CA LYS A 59 -23.37 11.69 -19.39
C LYS A 59 -23.16 10.21 -19.73
N THR A 60 -24.24 9.46 -20.00
CA THR A 60 -24.17 8.04 -20.39
C THR A 60 -23.59 7.87 -21.80
N VAL A 61 -23.93 8.78 -22.71
CA VAL A 61 -23.35 8.83 -24.06
C VAL A 61 -21.83 9.03 -23.97
N VAL A 62 -21.39 10.02 -23.22
CA VAL A 62 -19.96 10.33 -23.07
C VAL A 62 -19.21 9.18 -22.39
N VAL A 63 -19.79 8.54 -21.36
CA VAL A 63 -19.20 7.33 -20.77
C VAL A 63 -19.01 6.22 -21.81
N SER A 64 -19.98 6.06 -22.72
CA SER A 64 -19.91 5.04 -23.77
C SER A 64 -18.86 5.38 -24.83
N TYR A 65 -18.79 6.65 -25.22
CA TYR A 65 -17.77 7.21 -26.11
C TYR A 65 -16.35 7.01 -25.53
N LEU A 66 -16.10 7.42 -24.29
CA LEU A 66 -14.80 7.26 -23.63
C LEU A 66 -14.39 5.79 -23.54
N LYS A 67 -15.33 4.90 -23.20
CA LYS A 67 -15.05 3.46 -23.18
C LYS A 67 -14.63 2.93 -24.55
N ARG A 68 -15.26 3.40 -25.63
CA ARG A 68 -14.97 2.95 -26.99
C ARG A 68 -13.65 3.52 -27.51
N ASP A 69 -13.49 4.83 -27.44
CA ASP A 69 -12.47 5.56 -28.21
C ASP A 69 -11.21 5.87 -27.41
N TYR A 70 -11.30 5.98 -26.07
CA TYR A 70 -10.14 6.25 -25.20
C TYR A 70 -9.65 4.97 -24.53
N CYS A 71 -10.58 4.18 -23.98
CA CYS A 71 -10.24 2.98 -23.22
C CYS A 71 -10.18 1.70 -24.06
N HIS A 72 -10.64 1.73 -25.32
CA HIS A 72 -10.80 0.55 -26.18
C HIS A 72 -11.43 -0.65 -25.44
N MET A 73 -12.50 -0.39 -24.71
CA MET A 73 -13.24 -1.33 -23.87
C MET A 73 -12.38 -2.08 -22.84
N PHE A 74 -11.31 -1.46 -22.35
CA PHE A 74 -10.38 -2.04 -21.38
C PHE A 74 -9.74 -3.35 -21.85
N HIS A 75 -9.46 -3.45 -23.16
CA HIS A 75 -8.75 -4.59 -23.72
C HIS A 75 -7.27 -4.64 -23.25
N LYS A 76 -6.50 -5.57 -23.82
CA LYS A 76 -5.07 -5.68 -23.52
C LYS A 76 -4.32 -4.40 -23.91
N LEU A 77 -3.27 -4.07 -23.15
CA LEU A 77 -2.46 -2.87 -23.34
C LEU A 77 -2.11 -2.58 -24.81
N CYS A 78 -2.50 -1.39 -25.24
CA CYS A 78 -2.34 -0.85 -26.58
C CYS A 78 -1.75 0.58 -26.53
N PRO A 79 -1.06 1.07 -27.57
CA PRO A 79 -0.47 2.40 -27.56
C PRO A 79 -1.49 3.53 -27.34
N GLY A 80 -2.66 3.46 -27.98
CA GLY A 80 -3.72 4.47 -27.79
C GLY A 80 -4.29 4.48 -26.37
N CYS A 81 -4.40 3.31 -25.74
CA CYS A 81 -4.88 3.15 -24.37
C CYS A 81 -3.89 3.72 -23.37
N GLU A 82 -2.59 3.52 -23.59
CA GLU A 82 -1.54 4.06 -22.73
C GLU A 82 -1.55 5.60 -22.73
N GLU A 83 -1.90 6.20 -23.87
CA GLU A 83 -1.96 7.65 -24.03
C GLU A 83 -3.29 8.27 -23.59
N LEU A 84 -4.43 7.72 -23.99
CA LEU A 84 -5.75 8.34 -23.80
C LEU A 84 -6.47 7.92 -22.51
N LEU A 85 -6.17 6.72 -21.97
CA LEU A 85 -6.88 6.25 -20.78
C LEU A 85 -6.64 7.14 -19.53
N PRO A 86 -5.44 7.70 -19.28
CA PRO A 86 -5.26 8.68 -18.21
C PRO A 86 -6.11 9.94 -18.38
N GLU A 87 -6.35 10.39 -19.62
CA GLU A 87 -7.24 11.52 -19.92
C GLU A 87 -8.71 11.14 -19.64
N ALA A 88 -9.14 9.95 -20.06
CA ALA A 88 -10.47 9.44 -19.73
C ALA A 88 -10.70 9.30 -18.22
N LEU A 89 -9.66 8.94 -17.46
CA LEU A 89 -9.71 8.94 -16.00
C LEU A 89 -9.88 10.35 -15.44
N THR A 90 -9.17 11.35 -15.96
CA THR A 90 -9.33 12.75 -15.55
C THR A 90 -10.76 13.24 -15.75
N ILE A 91 -11.37 12.96 -16.90
CA ILE A 91 -12.78 13.28 -17.17
C ILE A 91 -13.69 12.52 -16.19
N ALA A 92 -13.44 11.23 -15.96
CA ALA A 92 -14.24 10.43 -15.05
C ALA A 92 -14.19 10.94 -13.59
N VAL A 93 -13.03 11.42 -13.13
CA VAL A 93 -12.86 12.03 -11.80
C VAL A 93 -13.58 13.38 -11.75
N ALA A 94 -13.34 14.26 -12.73
CA ALA A 94 -13.91 15.61 -12.76
C ALA A 94 -15.45 15.61 -12.74
N PHE A 95 -16.08 14.71 -13.50
CA PHE A 95 -17.55 14.65 -13.63
C PHE A 95 -18.19 13.55 -12.76
N ARG A 96 -17.46 13.00 -11.78
CA ARG A 96 -17.94 11.95 -10.86
C ARG A 96 -18.64 10.80 -11.60
N MET A 97 -17.90 10.15 -12.49
CA MET A 97 -18.34 8.97 -13.23
C MET A 97 -17.76 7.71 -12.58
N ASP A 98 -18.22 7.36 -11.37
CA ASP A 98 -17.61 6.31 -10.53
C ASP A 98 -17.39 4.98 -11.27
N PRO A 99 -18.37 4.41 -12.03
CA PRO A 99 -18.17 3.12 -12.69
C PRO A 99 -17.10 3.15 -13.80
N LEU A 100 -16.87 4.32 -14.40
CA LEU A 100 -15.81 4.51 -15.39
C LEU A 100 -14.47 4.71 -14.71
N ARG A 101 -14.43 5.57 -13.69
CA ARG A 101 -13.25 5.83 -12.86
C ARG A 101 -12.67 4.52 -12.34
N ASP A 102 -13.48 3.70 -11.66
CA ASP A 102 -13.00 2.48 -11.01
C ASP A 102 -12.39 1.51 -12.02
N ARG A 103 -13.01 1.34 -13.20
CA ARG A 103 -12.46 0.52 -14.28
C ARG A 103 -11.15 1.07 -14.87
N CYS A 104 -11.05 2.40 -15.03
CA CYS A 104 -9.82 3.03 -15.49
C CYS A 104 -8.68 2.82 -14.50
N VAL A 105 -8.93 3.00 -13.20
CA VAL A 105 -7.92 2.83 -12.16
C VAL A 105 -7.48 1.37 -12.07
N ASP A 106 -8.43 0.42 -12.07
CA ASP A 106 -8.13 -1.01 -12.08
C ASP A 106 -7.24 -1.38 -13.28
N TRP A 107 -7.54 -0.83 -14.46
CA TRP A 107 -6.75 -1.11 -15.66
C TRP A 107 -5.34 -0.51 -15.58
N ILE A 108 -5.21 0.71 -15.04
CA ILE A 108 -3.91 1.37 -14.85
C ILE A 108 -3.04 0.58 -13.89
N ASN A 109 -3.59 0.16 -12.74
CA ASN A 109 -2.85 -0.56 -11.70
C ASN A 109 -2.49 -1.99 -12.14
N ARG A 110 -3.33 -2.66 -12.94
CA ARG A 110 -2.96 -3.95 -13.56
C ARG A 110 -1.78 -3.85 -14.53
N ASN A 111 -1.57 -2.68 -15.13
CA ASN A 111 -0.51 -2.44 -16.13
C ASN A 111 0.57 -1.48 -15.63
N VAL A 112 0.78 -1.42 -14.30
CA VAL A 112 1.59 -0.41 -13.59
C VAL A 112 2.95 -0.15 -14.24
N LEU A 113 3.68 -1.20 -14.66
CA LEU A 113 5.03 -1.06 -15.19
C LEU A 113 5.12 -0.24 -16.48
N LYS A 114 4.04 -0.11 -17.23
CA LYS A 114 3.99 0.69 -18.46
C LYS A 114 3.24 2.00 -18.25
N THR A 115 2.05 1.92 -17.64
CA THR A 115 1.17 3.09 -17.44
C THR A 115 1.82 4.14 -16.54
N TRP A 116 2.47 3.73 -15.45
CA TRP A 116 3.16 4.65 -14.52
C TRP A 116 4.50 5.18 -15.05
N ARG A 117 4.92 4.78 -16.26
CA ARG A 117 6.06 5.40 -16.97
C ARG A 117 5.62 6.35 -18.06
N SER A 118 4.34 6.33 -18.39
CA SER A 118 3.80 7.12 -19.49
C SER A 118 3.83 8.60 -19.14
N LYS A 119 4.17 9.42 -20.14
CA LYS A 119 4.07 10.88 -20.03
C LYS A 119 2.62 11.34 -19.89
N SER A 120 1.67 10.56 -20.41
CA SER A 120 0.25 10.88 -20.31
C SER A 120 -0.20 10.90 -18.85
N LEU A 121 0.11 9.85 -18.07
CA LEU A 121 -0.26 9.81 -16.65
C LEU A 121 0.47 10.89 -15.84
N ALA A 122 1.74 11.14 -16.12
CA ALA A 122 2.55 12.11 -15.39
C ALA A 122 2.03 13.56 -15.46
N LYS A 123 1.35 13.89 -16.56
CA LYS A 123 0.77 15.22 -16.79
C LYS A 123 -0.56 15.44 -16.12
N GLN A 124 -1.21 14.37 -15.64
CA GLN A 124 -2.55 14.48 -15.07
C GLN A 124 -2.53 15.23 -13.72
N PRO A 125 -3.67 15.80 -13.31
CA PRO A 125 -3.80 16.46 -12.01
C PRO A 125 -3.45 15.53 -10.84
N GLN A 126 -2.99 16.11 -9.71
CA GLN A 126 -2.64 15.34 -8.51
C GLN A 126 -3.81 14.50 -7.98
N GLU A 127 -5.04 15.00 -8.09
CA GLU A 127 -6.25 14.27 -7.71
C GLU A 127 -6.37 12.92 -8.42
N VAL A 128 -5.99 12.86 -9.70
CA VAL A 128 -6.02 11.64 -10.51
C VAL A 128 -4.93 10.67 -10.09
N LEU A 129 -3.73 11.19 -9.81
CA LEU A 129 -2.60 10.39 -9.31
C LEU A 129 -2.89 9.79 -7.93
N ASP A 130 -3.50 10.58 -7.04
CA ASP A 130 -3.88 10.14 -5.71
C ASP A 130 -4.92 9.02 -5.76
N VAL A 131 -5.90 9.09 -6.65
CA VAL A 131 -6.89 8.01 -6.84
C VAL A 131 -6.20 6.70 -7.26
N CYS A 132 -5.25 6.76 -8.20
CA CYS A 132 -4.48 5.58 -8.61
C CYS A 132 -3.65 5.00 -7.47
N TYR A 133 -3.01 5.86 -6.67
CA TYR A 133 -2.24 5.47 -5.51
C TYR A 133 -3.10 4.84 -4.40
N GLN A 134 -4.22 5.45 -4.04
CA GLN A 134 -5.12 4.92 -3.01
C GLN A 134 -5.61 3.52 -3.38
N LYS A 135 -6.02 3.33 -4.64
CA LYS A 135 -6.41 2.00 -5.12
C LYS A 135 -5.28 0.97 -5.01
N ALA A 136 -4.04 1.35 -5.32
CA ALA A 136 -2.89 0.45 -5.21
C ALA A 136 -2.57 0.09 -3.74
N VAL A 137 -2.82 1.00 -2.81
CA VAL A 137 -2.69 0.74 -1.36
C VAL A 137 -3.83 -0.15 -0.87
N ASP A 138 -5.07 0.09 -1.31
CA ASP A 138 -6.24 -0.70 -0.91
C ASP A 138 -6.17 -2.16 -1.40
N GLU A 139 -5.56 -2.41 -2.55
CA GLU A 139 -5.35 -3.76 -3.09
C GLU A 139 -4.14 -4.49 -2.47
N MET A 140 -3.37 -3.81 -1.62
CA MET A 140 -2.19 -4.37 -0.98
C MET A 140 -2.58 -5.43 0.05
N ASN A 141 -2.02 -6.62 -0.11
CA ASN A 141 -2.21 -7.73 0.81
C ASN A 141 -0.90 -8.52 0.99
N GLU A 142 -0.92 -9.53 1.85
CA GLU A 142 0.24 -10.38 2.18
C GLU A 142 0.83 -11.14 0.98
N GLU A 143 0.04 -11.33 -0.10
CA GLU A 143 0.47 -12.00 -1.31
C GLU A 143 0.98 -11.02 -2.39
N THR A 144 0.41 -9.81 -2.47
CA THR A 144 0.71 -8.82 -3.51
C THR A 144 1.80 -7.82 -3.10
N VAL A 145 2.09 -7.67 -1.80
CA VAL A 145 3.03 -6.65 -1.30
C VAL A 145 4.43 -6.75 -1.91
N PHE A 146 4.93 -7.97 -2.14
CA PHE A 146 6.24 -8.18 -2.77
C PHE A 146 6.24 -7.81 -4.26
N GLU A 147 5.13 -8.04 -4.95
CA GLU A 147 4.96 -7.61 -6.35
C GLU A 147 4.94 -6.09 -6.44
N ILE A 148 4.23 -5.42 -5.52
CA ILE A 148 4.18 -3.96 -5.46
C ILE A 148 5.57 -3.36 -5.20
N LEU A 149 6.31 -3.85 -4.20
CA LEU A 149 7.69 -3.42 -3.94
C LEU A 149 8.59 -3.59 -5.17
N LEU A 150 8.50 -4.76 -5.81
CA LEU A 150 9.27 -5.05 -7.01
C LEU A 150 8.94 -4.08 -8.14
N ASN A 151 7.65 -3.82 -8.35
CA ASN A 151 7.17 -2.90 -9.35
C ASN A 151 7.66 -1.48 -9.06
N CYS A 152 7.58 -1.01 -7.81
CA CYS A 152 8.12 0.28 -7.38
C CYS A 152 9.62 0.41 -7.69
N GLU A 153 10.43 -0.59 -7.39
CA GLU A 153 11.85 -0.58 -7.75
C GLU A 153 12.09 -0.58 -9.26
N ASN A 154 11.35 -1.41 -9.99
CA ASN A 154 11.48 -1.52 -11.44
C ASN A 154 11.08 -0.18 -12.10
N LEU A 155 10.04 0.48 -11.60
CA LEU A 155 9.66 1.84 -11.99
C LEU A 155 10.79 2.82 -11.64
N ASN A 156 11.30 2.83 -10.41
CA ASN A 156 12.38 3.74 -10.00
C ASN A 156 13.65 3.61 -10.85
N GLN A 157 13.99 2.41 -11.31
CA GLN A 157 15.16 2.17 -12.16
C GLN A 157 14.95 2.63 -13.62
N ASN A 158 13.72 2.55 -14.11
CA ASN A 158 13.42 2.74 -15.54
C ASN A 158 12.70 4.06 -15.86
N VAL A 159 12.17 4.77 -14.86
CA VAL A 159 11.61 6.11 -15.05
C VAL A 159 12.77 7.08 -15.31
N GLN A 160 12.72 7.77 -16.44
CA GLN A 160 13.72 8.78 -16.78
C GLN A 160 13.65 9.91 -15.74
N ARG A 161 14.79 10.38 -15.24
CA ARG A 161 14.85 11.49 -14.27
C ARG A 161 14.67 12.85 -14.95
N LEU A 162 13.54 13.01 -15.63
CA LEU A 162 13.14 14.25 -16.29
C LEU A 162 12.14 14.99 -15.39
N ARG A 163 12.07 16.33 -15.50
CA ARG A 163 11.20 17.16 -14.65
C ARG A 163 9.72 16.74 -14.68
N TRP A 164 9.23 16.28 -15.83
CA TRP A 164 7.84 15.83 -15.95
C TRP A 164 7.56 14.52 -15.19
N CYS A 165 8.58 13.75 -14.81
CA CYS A 165 8.45 12.51 -14.05
C CYS A 165 8.41 12.74 -12.54
N GLU A 166 8.71 13.95 -12.05
CA GLU A 166 8.79 14.25 -10.60
C GLU A 166 7.52 13.84 -9.83
N PRO A 167 6.28 14.13 -10.31
CA PRO A 167 5.06 13.68 -9.62
C PRO A 167 4.97 12.17 -9.47
N LEU A 168 5.36 11.43 -10.52
CA LEU A 168 5.33 9.98 -10.52
C LEU A 168 6.41 9.39 -9.60
N LEU A 169 7.61 9.96 -9.58
CA LEU A 169 8.68 9.53 -8.67
C LEU A 169 8.27 9.71 -7.22
N CYS A 170 7.67 10.86 -6.86
CA CYS A 170 7.13 11.08 -5.52
C CYS A 170 6.05 10.05 -5.17
N LEU A 171 5.16 9.74 -6.12
CA LEU A 171 4.09 8.74 -5.93
C LEU A 171 4.67 7.33 -5.73
N ILE A 172 5.68 6.95 -6.51
CA ILE A 172 6.36 5.65 -6.41
C ILE A 172 7.06 5.51 -5.06
N THR A 173 7.76 6.55 -4.59
CA THR A 173 8.39 6.56 -3.27
C THR A 173 7.33 6.42 -2.18
N LYS A 174 6.24 7.18 -2.24
CA LYS A 174 5.13 7.09 -1.29
C LYS A 174 4.49 5.69 -1.25
N LEU A 175 4.32 5.05 -2.41
CA LEU A 175 3.82 3.67 -2.51
C LEU A 175 4.80 2.65 -1.92
N ASN A 176 6.09 2.85 -2.16
CA ASN A 176 7.14 2.01 -1.58
C ASN A 176 7.17 2.13 -0.05
N ASP A 177 7.06 3.34 0.48
CA ASP A 177 7.01 3.57 1.94
C ASP A 177 5.76 2.93 2.56
N SER A 178 4.61 3.05 1.89
CA SER A 178 3.35 2.41 2.32
C SER A 178 3.47 0.88 2.33
N ALA A 179 4.18 0.30 1.36
CA ALA A 179 4.43 -1.14 1.31
C ALA A 179 5.38 -1.61 2.43
N ILE A 180 6.41 -0.83 2.76
CA ILE A 180 7.30 -1.11 3.89
C ILE A 180 6.55 -1.01 5.22
N GLU A 181 5.67 -0.02 5.37
CA GLU A 181 4.81 0.14 6.55
C GLU A 181 3.85 -1.05 6.69
N PHE A 182 3.20 -1.48 5.58
CA PHE A 182 2.34 -2.66 5.58
C PHE A 182 3.09 -3.93 6.02
N ILE A 183 4.30 -4.15 5.50
CA ILE A 183 5.16 -5.28 5.93
C ILE A 183 5.48 -5.17 7.42
N SER A 184 5.77 -3.97 7.93
CA SER A 184 6.07 -3.75 9.35
C SER A 184 4.87 -4.10 10.24
N CYS A 185 3.67 -3.73 9.82
CA CYS A 185 2.44 -4.02 10.55
C CYS A 185 2.06 -5.51 10.50
N ASN A 186 2.24 -6.17 9.35
CA ASN A 186 1.74 -7.52 9.10
C ASN A 186 2.85 -8.56 8.94
N PHE A 187 4.04 -8.29 9.49
CA PHE A 187 5.27 -9.04 9.26
C PHE A 187 5.13 -10.56 9.45
N VAL A 188 4.47 -10.98 10.53
CA VAL A 188 4.25 -12.40 10.85
C VAL A 188 3.41 -13.09 9.77
N GLN A 189 2.38 -12.42 9.28
CA GLN A 189 1.49 -12.98 8.26
C GLN A 189 2.20 -13.03 6.91
N VAL A 190 2.96 -11.97 6.57
CA VAL A 190 3.81 -11.93 5.38
C VAL A 190 4.85 -13.06 5.37
N LEU A 191 5.48 -13.38 6.51
CA LEU A 191 6.45 -14.48 6.61
C LEU A 191 5.83 -15.87 6.41
N ASN A 192 4.55 -16.02 6.72
CA ASN A 192 3.81 -17.27 6.57
C ASN A 192 3.06 -17.35 5.22
N SER A 193 3.12 -16.30 4.40
CA SER A 193 2.34 -16.22 3.17
C SER A 193 2.94 -17.06 2.04
N SER A 194 2.08 -17.49 1.11
CA SER A 194 2.52 -18.25 -0.07
C SER A 194 3.49 -17.44 -0.95
N ALA A 195 3.38 -16.10 -0.91
CA ALA A 195 4.23 -15.20 -1.67
C ALA A 195 5.66 -15.15 -1.15
N PHE A 196 5.88 -15.30 0.17
CA PHE A 196 7.22 -15.35 0.75
C PHE A 196 8.02 -16.54 0.22
N TYR A 197 7.42 -17.72 0.13
CA TYR A 197 8.08 -18.91 -0.44
C TYR A 197 8.28 -18.81 -1.96
N LYS A 198 7.46 -18.02 -2.66
CA LYS A 198 7.62 -17.76 -4.11
C LYS A 198 8.76 -16.79 -4.41
N LEU A 199 9.28 -16.05 -3.42
CA LEU A 199 10.41 -15.13 -3.59
C LEU A 199 11.63 -15.83 -4.20
N ASP A 200 11.88 -17.07 -3.82
CA ASP A 200 13.03 -17.84 -4.27
C ASP A 200 13.04 -18.09 -5.79
N LYS A 201 11.89 -18.49 -6.36
CA LYS A 201 11.78 -18.90 -7.77
C LYS A 201 11.69 -17.74 -8.77
N GLY A 202 11.33 -16.54 -8.32
CA GLY A 202 11.13 -15.38 -9.19
C GLY A 202 11.99 -14.16 -8.89
N LEU A 203 12.55 -14.04 -7.68
CA LEU A 203 13.10 -12.79 -7.14
C LEU A 203 14.51 -12.93 -6.55
N GLY A 204 15.20 -14.03 -6.82
CA GLY A 204 16.55 -14.31 -6.30
C GLY A 204 17.55 -13.14 -6.45
N TYR A 205 17.49 -12.41 -7.56
CA TYR A 205 18.39 -11.29 -7.84
C TYR A 205 18.14 -10.02 -6.99
N LYS A 206 17.02 -9.93 -6.28
CA LYS A 206 16.67 -8.80 -5.40
C LYS A 206 16.62 -9.15 -3.90
N ILE A 207 17.04 -10.37 -3.54
CA ILE A 207 17.13 -10.80 -2.14
C ILE A 207 17.99 -9.83 -1.31
N SER A 208 19.02 -9.21 -1.89
CA SER A 208 19.86 -8.23 -1.19
C SER A 208 19.10 -7.00 -0.73
N LEU A 209 18.18 -6.48 -1.54
CA LEU A 209 17.39 -5.30 -1.17
C LEU A 209 16.33 -5.68 -0.13
N LEU A 210 15.73 -6.86 -0.26
CA LEU A 210 14.81 -7.40 0.76
C LEU A 210 15.51 -7.61 2.11
N LYS A 211 16.81 -7.98 2.14
CA LYS A 211 17.62 -8.04 3.37
C LYS A 211 17.64 -6.71 4.10
N ASP A 212 17.93 -5.63 3.39
CA ASP A 212 18.03 -4.31 3.98
C ASP A 212 16.67 -3.84 4.51
N ILE A 213 15.60 -4.02 3.72
CA ILE A 213 14.23 -3.67 4.15
C ILE A 213 13.84 -4.48 5.39
N PHE A 214 14.01 -5.81 5.37
CA PHE A 214 13.60 -6.66 6.48
C PHE A 214 14.46 -6.43 7.71
N GLU A 215 15.74 -6.09 7.59
CA GLU A 215 16.57 -5.70 8.75
C GLU A 215 16.01 -4.44 9.42
N VAL A 216 15.58 -3.44 8.64
CA VAL A 216 14.95 -2.23 9.17
C VAL A 216 13.61 -2.56 9.82
N VAL A 217 12.79 -3.40 9.18
CA VAL A 217 11.50 -3.85 9.73
C VAL A 217 11.69 -4.59 11.05
N ILE A 218 12.63 -5.53 11.13
CA ILE A 218 12.90 -6.31 12.35
C ILE A 218 13.27 -5.38 13.51
N LYS A 219 14.08 -4.34 13.27
CA LYS A 219 14.46 -3.36 14.29
C LYS A 219 13.31 -2.44 14.73
N SER A 220 12.27 -2.28 13.90
CA SER A 220 11.11 -1.42 14.19
C SER A 220 9.91 -2.17 14.76
N LEU A 221 9.96 -3.51 14.84
CA LEU A 221 8.86 -4.33 15.33
C LEU A 221 8.55 -4.08 16.82
N PRO A 222 7.26 -4.06 17.21
CA PRO A 222 6.88 -4.09 18.61
C PRO A 222 7.22 -5.47 19.21
N ILE A 223 7.63 -5.47 20.47
CA ILE A 223 8.22 -6.63 21.17
C ILE A 223 7.30 -7.87 21.15
N ASN A 224 5.98 -7.68 21.25
CA ASN A 224 5.00 -8.76 21.14
C ASN A 224 5.06 -9.45 19.76
N LYS A 225 5.06 -8.66 18.68
CA LYS A 225 5.14 -9.19 17.30
C LYS A 225 6.52 -9.76 16.98
N ALA A 226 7.58 -9.25 17.63
CA ALA A 226 8.93 -9.78 17.46
C ALA A 226 9.06 -11.23 17.95
N CYS A 227 8.37 -11.61 19.03
CA CYS A 227 8.35 -12.99 19.52
C CYS A 227 7.61 -13.93 18.55
N GLU A 228 6.46 -13.50 18.03
CA GLU A 228 5.68 -14.25 17.02
C GLU A 228 6.44 -14.38 15.68
N ALA A 229 7.13 -13.32 15.26
CA ALA A 229 7.99 -13.31 14.08
C ALA A 229 9.15 -14.28 14.24
N TYR A 230 9.78 -14.31 15.42
CA TYR A 230 10.86 -15.25 15.72
C TYR A 230 10.37 -16.71 15.70
N HIS A 231 9.19 -16.99 16.25
CA HIS A 231 8.58 -18.32 16.17
C HIS A 231 8.28 -18.73 14.72
N SER A 232 7.71 -17.82 13.93
CA SER A 232 7.41 -18.08 12.50
C SER A 232 8.69 -18.31 11.68
N LEU A 233 9.74 -17.52 11.93
CA LEU A 233 11.06 -17.74 11.31
C LEU A 233 11.72 -19.05 11.75
N LEU A 234 11.54 -19.46 13.01
CA LEU A 234 12.04 -20.75 13.49
C LEU A 234 11.35 -21.92 12.76
N LEU A 235 10.03 -21.85 12.57
CA LEU A 235 9.27 -22.84 11.80
C LEU A 235 9.73 -22.86 10.33
N ASN A 236 9.90 -21.69 9.72
CA ASN A 236 10.42 -21.59 8.36
C ASN A 236 11.83 -22.19 8.24
N CYS A 237 12.72 -21.93 9.20
CA CYS A 237 14.05 -22.56 9.27
C CYS A 237 13.98 -24.09 9.41
N ILE A 238 13.00 -24.64 10.12
CA ILE A 238 12.81 -26.08 10.25
C ILE A 238 12.32 -26.68 8.93
N GLN A 239 11.33 -26.06 8.28
CA GLN A 239 10.83 -26.49 6.97
C GLN A 239 11.92 -26.47 5.89
N ILE A 240 12.82 -25.48 5.92
CA ILE A 240 13.98 -25.42 5.00
C ILE A 240 14.93 -26.58 5.21
N LYS A 241 15.19 -26.95 6.47
CA LYS A 241 16.06 -28.09 6.78
C LYS A 241 15.44 -29.44 6.41
N GLU A 242 14.11 -29.55 6.48
CA GLU A 242 13.39 -30.75 6.06
C GLU A 242 13.35 -30.89 4.52
N HIS A 243 13.27 -29.77 3.79
CA HIS A 243 13.23 -29.75 2.32
C HIS A 243 14.59 -29.46 1.64
N GLU A 244 15.67 -29.30 2.40
CA GLU A 244 17.05 -29.11 1.90
C GLU A 244 17.51 -30.31 1.06
N GLU A 245 17.04 -31.52 1.41
CA GLU A 245 17.36 -32.76 0.68
C GLU A 245 16.64 -32.87 -0.68
N GLU A 246 15.56 -32.11 -0.89
CA GLU A 246 14.75 -32.13 -2.11
C GLU A 246 15.19 -31.06 -3.14
N GLY A 247 16.09 -30.14 -2.77
CA GLY A 247 16.62 -29.11 -3.67
C GLY A 247 15.57 -28.08 -4.13
N VAL A 248 14.52 -27.86 -3.34
CA VAL A 248 13.36 -27.04 -3.73
C VAL A 248 13.63 -25.54 -3.67
N TRP A 249 14.63 -25.11 -2.86
CA TRP A 249 14.96 -23.70 -2.63
C TRP A 249 16.43 -23.35 -2.91
N SER A 250 16.68 -22.13 -3.42
CA SER A 250 18.03 -21.62 -3.67
C SER A 250 18.80 -21.40 -2.37
N GLN A 251 20.12 -21.62 -2.43
CA GLN A 251 21.03 -21.38 -1.33
C GLN A 251 21.03 -19.90 -0.87
N ASP A 252 20.74 -18.96 -1.77
CA ASP A 252 20.61 -17.54 -1.45
C ASP A 252 19.39 -17.24 -0.57
N PHE A 253 18.29 -17.97 -0.77
CA PHE A 253 17.07 -17.84 0.01
C PHE A 253 17.21 -18.52 1.38
N CYS A 254 17.87 -19.67 1.46
CA CYS A 254 18.23 -20.31 2.74
C CYS A 254 19.14 -19.40 3.59
N ASN A 255 20.13 -18.76 2.96
CA ASN A 255 20.99 -17.78 3.61
C ASN A 255 20.23 -16.52 4.05
N PHE A 256 19.23 -16.10 3.26
CA PHE A 256 18.36 -14.98 3.61
C PHE A 256 17.54 -15.26 4.87
N ILE A 257 16.87 -16.41 4.95
CA ILE A 257 16.05 -16.76 6.11
C ILE A 257 16.92 -16.96 7.36
N THR A 258 18.09 -17.57 7.21
CA THR A 258 19.06 -17.70 8.31
C THR A 258 19.54 -16.32 8.79
N PHE A 259 19.77 -15.38 7.88
CA PHE A 259 20.11 -14.00 8.21
C PHE A 259 18.98 -13.29 8.97
N LEU A 260 17.73 -13.40 8.50
CA LEU A 260 16.57 -12.83 9.19
C LEU A 260 16.41 -13.42 10.59
N PHE A 261 16.59 -14.73 10.73
CA PHE A 261 16.55 -15.41 12.02
C PHE A 261 17.61 -14.85 12.97
N GLN A 262 18.86 -14.70 12.52
CA GLN A 262 19.95 -14.11 13.32
C GLN A 262 19.64 -12.68 13.75
N LYS A 263 19.11 -11.85 12.85
CA LYS A 263 18.76 -10.45 13.15
C LYS A 263 17.61 -10.35 14.15
N CYS A 264 16.60 -11.22 14.04
CA CYS A 264 15.54 -11.33 15.04
C CYS A 264 16.10 -11.82 16.39
N GLU A 265 17.04 -12.77 16.38
CA GLU A 265 17.70 -13.26 17.59
C GLU A 265 18.51 -12.17 18.30
N ASP A 266 19.28 -11.38 17.54
CA ASP A 266 20.04 -10.25 18.06
C ASP A 266 19.13 -9.16 18.62
N PHE A 267 18.03 -8.85 17.94
CA PHE A 267 17.02 -7.89 18.43
C PHE A 267 16.38 -8.37 19.73
N LEU A 268 15.97 -9.65 19.81
CA LEU A 268 15.42 -10.21 21.04
C LEU A 268 16.46 -10.25 22.18
N LYS A 269 17.73 -10.55 21.89
CA LYS A 269 18.84 -10.50 22.86
C LYS A 269 19.08 -9.10 23.42
N LEU A 270 18.92 -8.06 22.60
CA LEU A 270 19.03 -6.66 23.04
C LEU A 270 17.86 -6.22 23.93
N HIS A 271 16.68 -6.82 23.73
CA HIS A 271 15.44 -6.45 24.43
C HIS A 271 14.92 -7.52 25.42
N VAL A 272 15.79 -8.45 25.88
CA VAL A 272 15.42 -9.59 26.74
C VAL A 272 14.63 -9.17 27.98
N HIS A 273 14.97 -8.03 28.58
CA HIS A 273 14.29 -7.50 29.78
C HIS A 273 12.83 -7.13 29.57
N GLN A 274 12.44 -6.79 28.35
CA GLN A 274 11.05 -6.48 27.98
C GLN A 274 10.34 -7.72 27.45
N VAL A 275 11.06 -8.57 26.72
CA VAL A 275 10.54 -9.80 26.10
C VAL A 275 10.01 -10.78 27.16
N ILE A 276 10.69 -10.95 28.30
CA ILE A 276 10.25 -11.88 29.38
C ILE A 276 8.85 -11.55 29.92
N ASN A 277 8.42 -10.29 29.86
CA ASN A 277 7.13 -9.85 30.38
C ASN A 277 5.99 -9.93 29.34
N THR A 278 6.28 -10.43 28.13
CA THR A 278 5.30 -10.52 27.05
C THR A 278 4.72 -11.93 26.92
N PRO A 279 3.43 -12.07 26.58
CA PRO A 279 2.78 -13.38 26.45
C PRO A 279 3.37 -14.23 25.30
N GLY A 280 4.06 -13.60 24.35
CA GLY A 280 4.78 -14.27 23.27
C GLY A 280 6.02 -15.03 23.72
N TRP A 281 6.56 -14.74 24.91
CA TRP A 281 7.69 -15.48 25.49
C TRP A 281 7.31 -16.92 25.85
N ASP A 282 6.08 -17.13 26.35
CA ASP A 282 5.57 -18.45 26.73
C ASP A 282 5.35 -19.39 25.53
N LEU A 283 5.24 -18.84 24.32
CA LEU A 283 5.15 -19.60 23.06
C LEU A 283 6.51 -20.13 22.57
N LEU A 284 7.62 -19.63 23.12
CA LEU A 284 8.97 -20.08 22.77
C LEU A 284 9.32 -21.37 23.51
N SER A 285 10.00 -22.30 22.83
CA SER A 285 10.47 -23.52 23.48
C SER A 285 11.43 -23.19 24.62
N LYS A 286 11.38 -23.95 25.72
CA LYS A 286 12.25 -23.75 26.90
C LYS A 286 13.75 -23.76 26.56
N ALA A 287 14.16 -24.47 25.51
CA ALA A 287 15.54 -24.50 25.03
C ALA A 287 15.95 -23.18 24.35
N THR A 288 15.00 -22.55 23.65
CA THR A 288 15.22 -21.27 22.96
C THR A 288 15.19 -20.09 23.95
N GLN A 289 14.32 -20.16 24.96
CA GLN A 289 14.32 -19.22 26.08
C GLN A 289 15.67 -19.20 26.81
N SER A 290 16.25 -20.37 27.11
CA SER A 290 17.58 -20.46 27.74
C SER A 290 18.70 -19.87 26.89
N LYS A 291 18.69 -20.09 25.56
CA LYS A 291 19.68 -19.51 24.65
C LYS A 291 19.58 -17.98 24.53
N LEU A 292 18.36 -17.44 24.52
CA LEU A 292 18.12 -15.99 24.50
C LEU A 292 18.53 -15.34 25.83
N LEU A 293 18.28 -16.00 26.96
CA LEU A 293 18.69 -15.54 28.30
C LEU A 293 20.22 -15.57 28.50
N GLU A 294 20.90 -16.61 28.01
CA GLU A 294 22.37 -16.72 28.06
C GLU A 294 23.06 -15.71 27.12
N GLY A 295 22.49 -15.45 25.94
CA GLY A 295 23.03 -14.48 24.98
C GLY A 295 22.76 -13.01 25.33
N GLY A 296 21.67 -12.73 26.06
CA GLY A 296 21.26 -11.38 26.44
C GLY A 296 21.79 -10.93 27.81
N ASN A 297 22.98 -11.36 28.25
CA ASN A 297 23.62 -10.92 29.51
C ASN A 297 22.64 -10.78 30.70
N PHE A 298 21.62 -11.65 30.78
CA PHE A 298 20.53 -11.48 31.73
C PHE A 298 20.97 -12.10 33.05
N VAL A 299 21.46 -11.27 33.95
CA VAL A 299 21.72 -11.68 35.33
C VAL A 299 20.37 -11.89 36.00
N VAL A 300 19.91 -13.15 36.05
CA VAL A 300 18.83 -13.56 36.93
C VAL A 300 19.29 -13.29 38.36
N LEU A 301 18.92 -12.14 38.91
CA LEU A 301 18.95 -11.93 40.35
C LEU A 301 17.91 -12.88 40.95
N LYS A 302 18.34 -14.11 41.25
CA LYS A 302 17.62 -14.97 42.20
C LYS A 302 17.55 -14.16 43.48
N ASN A 303 16.38 -13.57 43.76
CA ASN A 303 16.09 -13.05 45.08
C ASN A 303 16.41 -14.18 46.07
N PRO A 304 17.43 -14.05 46.94
CA PRO A 304 17.66 -15.06 47.95
C PRO A 304 16.39 -15.12 48.80
N SER A 305 15.81 -16.30 48.93
CA SER A 305 14.61 -16.49 49.76
C SER A 305 14.87 -15.82 51.12
N PRO A 306 13.97 -14.97 51.63
CA PRO A 306 14.26 -14.23 52.83
C PRO A 306 14.40 -15.20 54.00
N ASP A 307 15.63 -15.33 54.48
CA ASP A 307 16.01 -16.18 55.60
C ASP A 307 15.18 -15.75 56.84
N PRO A 308 14.24 -16.58 57.34
CA PRO A 308 13.20 -16.13 58.30
C PRO A 308 13.77 -15.61 59.62
N LYS A 309 15.04 -15.96 59.93
CA LYS A 309 15.76 -15.48 61.12
C LYS A 309 16.18 -14.01 61.04
N LYS A 310 16.35 -13.43 59.85
CA LYS A 310 16.71 -12.00 59.69
C LYS A 310 15.49 -11.07 59.79
N LEU A 311 14.31 -11.52 59.34
CA LEU A 311 13.04 -10.78 59.47
C LEU A 311 12.60 -10.63 60.94
N ALA A 312 12.83 -11.64 61.78
CA ALA A 312 12.53 -11.58 63.21
C ALA A 312 13.37 -10.52 63.96
N LYS A 313 14.65 -10.35 63.59
CA LYS A 313 15.55 -9.35 64.18
C LYS A 313 15.21 -7.91 63.78
N CYS A 314 14.66 -7.69 62.58
CA CYS A 314 14.16 -6.38 62.16
C CYS A 314 12.83 -6.01 62.85
N ARG A 315 11.94 -6.98 63.08
CA ARG A 315 10.67 -6.73 63.81
C ARG A 315 10.90 -6.36 65.28
N SER A 316 11.86 -6.96 65.99
CA SER A 316 12.11 -6.59 67.39
C SER A 316 12.73 -5.20 67.55
N LYS A 317 13.57 -4.76 66.59
CA LYS A 317 14.10 -3.39 66.56
C LYS A 317 13.00 -2.35 66.29
N TYR A 318 12.03 -2.64 65.42
CA TYR A 318 10.92 -1.73 65.12
C TYR A 318 9.93 -1.57 66.29
N LEU A 319 9.63 -2.67 67.02
CA LEU A 319 8.76 -2.61 68.19
C LEU A 319 9.39 -1.86 69.37
N ASN A 320 10.71 -1.94 69.55
CA ASN A 320 11.42 -1.16 70.58
C ASN A 320 11.46 0.34 70.27
N TYR A 321 11.37 0.75 69.00
CA TYR A 321 11.30 2.16 68.60
C TYR A 321 9.91 2.78 68.77
N LEU A 322 8.83 1.97 68.72
CA LEU A 322 7.46 2.45 68.88
C LEU A 322 6.99 2.50 70.34
N GLY A 323 7.74 1.89 71.27
CA GLY A 323 7.43 1.89 72.71
C GLY A 323 8.00 3.08 73.50
N THR A 324 8.87 3.91 72.92
CA THR A 324 9.59 4.99 73.63
C THR A 324 9.02 6.40 73.41
N ASN A 325 7.90 6.55 72.69
CA ASN A 325 7.27 7.85 72.41
C ASN A 325 5.85 7.99 72.98
N ARG A 326 5.60 7.46 74.18
CA ARG A 326 4.46 7.84 75.01
C ARG A 326 4.92 8.10 76.44
N ASN A 327 5.19 9.38 76.72
CA ASN A 327 4.88 10.05 77.98
C ASN A 327 4.94 11.56 77.74
#